data_AF-A0A932L9F2-F1
#
_entry.id   AF-A0A932L9F2-F1
#
_cell.length_a   1.000
_cell.length_b   1.000
_cell.length_c   1.000
_cell.angle_alpha   90.00
_cell.angle_beta   90.00
_cell.angle_gamma   90.00
#
_symmetry.space_group_name_H-M   'P 1'
#
loop_
_entity.id
_entity.type
_entity.pdbx_description
1 polymer ?
#
loop_
_entity_poly.entity_id
_entity_poly.type
_entity_poly.pdbx_seq_one_letter_code
_entity_poly.pdbx_strand_id
1 'polypeptide(L)'
;MTFDGGPCPKPGTLYFTPIEPAAGYTMRPGVGHFDIDGQFTATTFESGDGLIPGRYQVGVDCWEVEPNSDGIPAVSHVSEKYRDPATSGFEINVPPDAGPQEFAFDVPRLKKRT
;
A
#
# COMPACT_ATOMS: atom_id res chain seq x y z
N MET A 1 -6.37 5.76 -4.00
CA MET A 1 -6.25 4.36 -4.46
C MET A 1 -7.40 4.08 -5.42
N THR A 2 -7.14 3.40 -6.53
CA THR A 2 -8.18 2.95 -7.47
C THR A 2 -7.90 1.54 -7.96
N PHE A 3 -8.93 0.90 -8.52
CA PHE A 3 -8.83 -0.42 -9.15
C PHE A 3 -9.35 -0.38 -10.59
N ASP A 4 -8.43 -0.42 -11.56
CA ASP A 4 -8.64 -0.11 -12.99
C ASP A 4 -9.32 1.25 -13.18
N GLY A 5 -8.85 2.28 -12.47
CA GLY A 5 -9.42 3.63 -12.45
C GLY A 5 -10.78 3.76 -11.75
N GLY A 6 -11.35 2.65 -11.25
CA GLY A 6 -12.61 2.61 -10.51
C GLY A 6 -12.45 2.62 -8.99
N PRO A 7 -13.55 2.61 -8.23
CA PRO A 7 -13.51 2.53 -6.78
C PRO A 7 -12.86 1.23 -6.30
N CYS A 8 -12.33 1.27 -5.07
CA CYS A 8 -11.82 0.07 -4.41
C CYS A 8 -12.97 -0.95 -4.23
N PRO A 9 -12.73 -2.26 -4.36
CA PRO A 9 -13.77 -3.26 -4.14
C PRO A 9 -14.07 -3.49 -2.66
N LYS A 10 -13.08 -3.28 -1.79
CA LYS A 10 -13.14 -3.33 -0.33
C LYS A 10 -12.11 -2.34 0.25
N PRO A 11 -12.21 -1.99 1.54
CA PRO A 11 -11.09 -1.41 2.27
C PRO A 11 -9.86 -2.32 2.23
N GLY A 12 -8.69 -1.76 2.49
CA GLY A 12 -7.45 -2.55 2.48
C GLY A 12 -6.26 -1.79 3.04
N THR A 13 -5.08 -2.36 2.83
CA THR A 13 -3.84 -1.91 3.44
C THR A 13 -2.76 -1.69 2.38
N LEU A 14 -2.06 -0.57 2.50
CA LEU A 14 -0.82 -0.25 1.83
C LEU A 14 0.35 -0.56 2.76
N TYR A 15 1.33 -1.27 2.24
CA TYR A 15 2.60 -1.53 2.93
C TYR A 15 3.72 -0.77 2.24
N PHE A 16 4.38 0.11 2.98
CA PHE A 16 5.50 0.90 2.49
C PHE A 16 6.80 0.27 3.00
N THR A 17 7.50 -0.46 2.13
CA THR A 17 8.79 -1.08 2.45
C THR A 17 9.92 -0.15 2.01
N PRO A 18 10.80 0.32 2.91
CA PRO A 18 11.86 1.25 2.56
C PRO A 18 12.92 0.56 1.71
N ILE A 19 13.37 1.24 0.66
CA ILE A 19 14.51 0.84 -0.19
C ILE A 19 15.77 1.62 0.21
N GLU A 20 15.60 2.91 0.48
CA GLU A 20 16.71 3.84 0.76
C GLU A 20 16.22 4.97 1.69
N PRO A 21 16.91 5.24 2.82
CA PRO A 21 16.56 6.37 3.67
C PRO A 21 17.06 7.68 3.06
N ALA A 22 16.38 8.79 3.32
CA ALA A 22 16.97 10.09 3.05
C ALA A 22 18.17 10.35 3.99
N ALA A 23 19.09 11.23 3.58
CA ALA A 23 20.29 11.54 4.35
C ALA A 23 19.95 12.01 5.78
N GLY A 24 20.49 11.33 6.78
CA GLY A 24 20.22 11.62 8.21
C GLY A 24 18.98 10.94 8.79
N TYR A 25 18.23 10.16 8.01
CA TYR A 25 17.04 9.45 8.46
C TYR A 25 17.28 7.94 8.58
N THR A 26 16.44 7.27 9.37
CA THR A 26 16.44 5.80 9.51
C THR A 26 15.47 5.15 8.53
N MET A 27 15.79 3.95 8.04
CA MET A 27 14.81 3.14 7.31
C MET A 27 13.77 2.58 8.27
N ARG A 28 12.50 2.87 8.02
CA ARG A 28 11.37 2.28 8.74
C ARG A 28 10.24 1.94 7.78
N PRO A 29 9.60 0.78 7.89
CA PRO A 29 8.38 0.51 7.15
C PRO A 29 7.24 1.38 7.67
N GLY A 30 6.30 1.67 6.78
CA GLY A 30 5.05 2.32 7.12
C GLY A 30 3.85 1.55 6.61
N VAL A 31 2.68 1.93 7.08
CA VAL A 31 1.40 1.36 6.66
C VAL A 31 0.40 2.46 6.37
N GLY A 32 -0.55 2.20 5.49
CA GLY A 32 -1.70 3.08 5.26
C GLY A 32 -2.95 2.25 5.05
N HIS A 33 -4.06 2.62 5.67
CA HIS A 33 -5.34 1.95 5.46
C HIS A 33 -6.16 2.78 4.49
N PHE A 34 -6.65 2.16 3.41
CA PHE A 34 -7.55 2.81 2.48
C PHE A 34 -9.00 2.33 2.66
N ASP A 35 -9.93 3.26 2.49
CA ASP A 35 -11.37 2.97 2.46
C ASP A 35 -11.87 2.64 1.04
N ILE A 36 -13.19 2.48 0.88
CA ILE A 36 -13.81 2.15 -0.40
C ILE A 36 -13.67 3.28 -1.44
N ASP A 37 -13.55 4.53 -0.96
CA ASP A 37 -13.30 5.72 -1.77
C ASP A 37 -11.80 5.87 -2.11
N GLY A 38 -10.97 4.96 -1.59
CA GLY A 38 -9.56 4.85 -1.85
C GLY A 38 -8.72 5.91 -1.13
N GLN A 39 -9.27 6.59 -0.13
CA GLN A 39 -8.56 7.58 0.68
C GLN A 39 -7.74 6.86 1.75
N PHE A 40 -6.49 7.28 1.93
CA PHE A 40 -5.60 6.71 2.95
C PHE A 40 -4.65 7.78 3.51
N THR A 41 -4.18 7.52 4.72
CA THR A 41 -3.07 8.26 5.33
C THR A 41 -2.01 7.24 5.75
N ALA A 42 -0.77 7.45 5.31
CA ALA A 42 0.35 6.61 5.71
C ALA A 42 0.88 7.02 7.09
N THR A 43 1.39 6.06 7.85
CA THR A 43 1.96 6.26 9.20
C THR A 43 3.11 5.30 9.43
N THR A 44 4.06 5.69 10.29
CA THR A 44 5.23 4.87 10.65
C THR A 44 5.13 4.34 12.08
N PHE A 45 4.79 5.20 13.04
CA PHE A 45 4.74 4.92 14.48
C PHE A 45 3.34 5.15 15.04
N GLU A 46 2.75 6.31 14.74
CA GLU A 46 1.45 6.72 15.27
C GLU A 46 0.69 7.62 14.31
N SER A 47 -0.63 7.61 14.41
CA SER A 47 -1.52 8.36 13.52
C SER A 47 -1.11 9.83 13.39
N GLY A 48 -0.81 10.24 12.16
CA GLY A 48 -0.48 11.64 11.82
C GLY A 48 1.02 11.92 11.65
N ASP A 49 1.91 10.96 11.95
CA ASP A 49 3.35 11.13 11.78
C ASP A 49 3.84 11.00 10.33
N GLY A 50 3.06 10.35 9.48
CA GLY A 50 3.42 10.14 8.08
C GLY A 50 4.49 9.06 7.90
N LEU A 51 5.11 9.08 6.72
CA LEU A 51 6.28 8.25 6.43
C LEU A 51 7.55 9.03 6.76
N ILE A 52 8.55 8.33 7.31
CA ILE A 52 9.89 8.88 7.43
C ILE A 52 10.44 9.19 6.02
N PRO A 53 11.16 10.32 5.81
CA PRO A 53 11.79 10.62 4.53
C PRO A 53 12.68 9.50 3.98
N GLY A 54 12.46 9.14 2.72
CA GLY A 54 13.11 8.04 2.03
C GLY A 54 12.35 7.55 0.79
N ARG A 55 12.90 6.55 0.12
CA ARG A 55 12.27 5.83 -0.99
C ARG A 55 11.64 4.53 -0.52
N TYR A 56 10.48 4.22 -1.06
CA TYR A 56 9.68 3.06 -0.68
C TYR A 56 9.17 2.29 -1.90
N GLN A 57 9.09 0.97 -1.78
CA GLN A 57 8.22 0.14 -2.59
C GLN A 57 6.88 -0.04 -1.88
N VAL A 58 5.81 -0.22 -2.66
CA VAL A 58 4.45 -0.27 -2.12
C VAL A 58 3.76 -1.59 -2.46
N GLY A 59 3.37 -2.34 -1.44
CA GLY A 59 2.50 -3.50 -1.55
C GLY A 59 1.06 -3.11 -1.22
N VAL A 60 0.09 -3.81 -1.82
CA VAL A 60 -1.34 -3.55 -1.63
C VAL A 60 -2.06 -4.84 -1.27
N ASP A 61 -2.71 -4.85 -0.11
CA ASP A 61 -3.66 -5.88 0.26
C ASP A 61 -5.10 -5.35 0.16
N CYS A 62 -5.97 -6.15 -0.47
CA CYS A 62 -7.40 -5.95 -0.47
C CYS A 62 -8.08 -7.32 -0.52
N TRP A 63 -8.64 -7.74 0.60
CA TRP A 63 -9.13 -9.10 0.80
C TRP A 63 -10.67 -9.15 0.68
N GLU A 64 -11.16 -10.15 -0.06
CA GLU A 64 -12.54 -10.61 0.06
C GLU A 64 -12.68 -11.55 1.26
N VAL A 65 -11.69 -12.45 1.41
CA VAL A 65 -11.55 -13.35 2.56
C VAL A 65 -10.12 -13.22 3.05
N GLU A 66 -9.95 -12.78 4.29
CA GLU A 66 -8.64 -12.59 4.91
C GLU A 66 -7.97 -13.94 5.21
N PRO A 67 -6.63 -14.02 5.11
CA PRO A 67 -5.87 -15.16 5.62
C PRO A 67 -6.19 -15.42 7.10
N ASN A 68 -6.55 -16.66 7.42
CA ASN A 68 -6.92 -17.07 8.77
C ASN A 68 -6.36 -18.46 9.11
N SER A 69 -6.32 -18.78 10.40
CA SER A 69 -5.85 -20.07 10.90
C SER A 69 -6.87 -21.20 10.78
N ASP A 70 -8.12 -20.88 10.43
CA ASP A 70 -9.24 -21.83 10.35
C ASP A 70 -9.23 -22.66 9.05
N GLY A 71 -8.23 -22.42 8.18
CA GLY A 71 -8.05 -23.17 6.93
C GLY A 71 -8.98 -22.73 5.80
N ILE A 72 -9.71 -21.62 5.97
CA ILE A 72 -10.49 -21.03 4.87
C ILE A 72 -9.51 -20.36 3.91
N PRO A 73 -9.48 -20.74 2.62
CA PRO A 73 -8.58 -20.13 1.65
C PRO A 73 -8.80 -18.61 1.54
N ALA A 74 -7.71 -17.85 1.62
CA ALA A 74 -7.76 -16.41 1.42
C ALA A 74 -8.13 -16.08 -0.03
N VAL A 75 -8.93 -15.04 -0.21
CA VAL A 75 -9.37 -14.54 -1.52
C VAL A 75 -9.03 -13.07 -1.60
N SER A 76 -8.16 -12.70 -2.54
CA SER A 76 -7.74 -11.32 -2.75
C SER A 76 -8.37 -10.72 -4.01
N HIS A 77 -8.67 -9.42 -3.95
CA HIS A 77 -8.98 -8.61 -5.14
C HIS A 77 -7.74 -8.17 -5.92
N VAL A 78 -6.55 -8.40 -5.33
CA VAL A 78 -5.26 -7.96 -5.85
C VAL A 78 -4.45 -9.19 -6.29
N SER A 79 -3.83 -9.13 -7.47
CA SER A 79 -2.92 -10.20 -7.90
C SER A 79 -1.68 -10.25 -7.01
N GLU A 80 -1.08 -11.44 -6.85
CA GLU A 80 0.08 -11.66 -5.98
C GLU A 80 1.23 -10.68 -6.23
N LYS A 81 1.46 -10.32 -7.51
CA LYS A 81 2.48 -9.33 -7.90
C LYS A 81 2.32 -7.99 -7.17
N TYR A 82 1.11 -7.51 -6.97
CA TYR A 82 0.88 -6.20 -6.33
C TYR A 82 0.80 -6.30 -4.80
N ARG A 83 0.64 -7.51 -4.25
CA ARG A 83 0.68 -7.74 -2.79
C ARG A 83 2.11 -7.69 -2.25
N ASP A 84 3.08 -8.12 -3.05
CA ASP A 84 4.50 -8.02 -2.70
C ASP A 84 5.08 -6.66 -3.15
N PRO A 85 5.52 -5.78 -2.22
CA PRO A 85 6.17 -4.52 -2.56
C PRO A 85 7.30 -4.69 -3.59
N ALA A 86 8.08 -5.76 -3.49
CA ALA A 86 9.26 -6.00 -4.35
C ALA A 86 8.91 -6.29 -5.82
N THR A 87 7.69 -6.75 -6.09
CA THR A 87 7.25 -7.09 -7.46
C THR A 87 6.13 -6.20 -7.99
N SER A 88 5.54 -5.37 -7.13
CA SER A 88 4.44 -4.45 -7.47
C SER A 88 4.76 -3.51 -8.62
N GLY A 89 6.00 -3.00 -8.65
CA GLY A 89 6.42 -1.90 -9.52
C GLY A 89 5.96 -0.52 -9.03
N PHE A 90 5.36 -0.43 -7.84
CA PHE A 90 4.98 0.84 -7.23
C PHE A 90 6.12 1.36 -6.36
N GLU A 91 6.53 2.60 -6.62
CA GLU A 91 7.53 3.30 -5.83
C GLU A 91 7.08 4.72 -5.51
N ILE A 92 7.45 5.19 -4.32
CA ILE A 92 7.31 6.60 -3.94
C ILE A 92 8.61 7.12 -3.35
N ASN A 93 8.78 8.43 -3.44
CA ASN A 93 9.86 9.16 -2.79
C ASN A 93 9.24 10.19 -1.85
N VAL A 94 9.63 10.16 -0.58
CA VAL A 94 9.24 11.12 0.46
C VAL A 94 10.46 11.99 0.76
N PRO A 95 10.54 13.22 0.24
CA PRO A 95 11.68 14.10 0.49
C PRO A 95 11.74 14.55 1.95
N PRO A 96 12.93 14.88 2.48
CA PRO A 96 13.07 15.67 3.70
C PRO A 96 12.33 17.01 3.57
N ASP A 97 11.76 17.48 4.67
CA ASP A 97 11.05 18.78 4.76
C ASP A 97 9.89 18.95 3.78
N ALA A 98 9.44 17.86 3.16
CA ALA A 98 8.23 17.83 2.39
C ALA A 98 7.04 18.07 3.32
N GLY A 99 6.22 19.08 3.01
CA GLY A 99 4.89 19.18 3.58
C GLY A 99 4.00 18.00 3.18
N PRO A 100 2.69 18.05 3.44
CA PRO A 100 1.76 17.00 3.04
C PRO A 100 1.95 16.59 1.57
N GLN A 101 2.10 15.28 1.33
CA GLN A 101 2.28 14.71 0.00
C GLN A 101 1.05 13.89 -0.37
N GLU A 102 0.65 13.95 -1.64
CA GLU A 102 -0.41 13.11 -2.19
C GLU A 102 0.19 12.08 -3.15
N PHE A 103 -0.19 10.82 -2.95
CA PHE A 103 0.20 9.71 -3.82
C PHE A 103 -1.04 8.99 -4.34
N ALA A 104 -1.04 8.69 -5.63
CA ALA A 104 -2.11 7.94 -6.28
C ALA A 104 -1.55 6.60 -6.79
N PHE A 105 -2.26 5.52 -6.46
CA PHE A 105 -1.99 4.17 -6.93
C PHE A 105 -3.22 3.65 -7.65
N ASP A 106 -3.02 3.04 -8.82
CA ASP A 106 -4.05 2.33 -9.57
C ASP A 106 -3.65 0.87 -9.71
N VAL A 107 -4.45 -0.03 -9.13
CA VAL A 107 -4.17 -1.46 -9.07
C VAL A 107 -5.03 -2.19 -10.09
N PRO A 108 -4.45 -2.97 -11.02
CA PRO A 108 -5.24 -3.76 -11.94
C PRO A 108 -6.13 -4.77 -11.21
N ARG A 109 -7.41 -4.87 -11.61
CA ARG A 109 -8.31 -5.85 -11.01
C ARG A 109 -7.87 -7.25 -11.37
N LEU A 110 -7.98 -8.15 -10.40
CA LEU A 110 -7.82 -9.56 -10.66
C LEU A 110 -8.89 -10.02 -11.65
N LYS A 111 -8.48 -10.31 -12.89
CA LYS A 111 -9.38 -10.86 -13.91
C LYS A 111 -9.79 -12.27 -13.47
N LYS A 112 -11.10 -12.50 -13.36
CA LYS A 112 -11.62 -13.87 -13.20
C LYS A 112 -11.20 -14.66 -14.45
N ARG A 113 -10.57 -15.82 -14.27
CA ARG A 113 -10.39 -16.78 -15.36
C ARG A 113 -11.79 -17.26 -15.78
N THR A 114 -12.26 -16.78 -16.93
CA THR A 114 -13.41 -17.34 -17.66
C THR A 114 -13.09 -18.73 -18.21
#